data_AF-A0A2T6ZWY3-F1
#
_entry.id   AF-A0A2T6ZWY3-F1
#
_cell.length_a   1.000
_cell.length_b   1.000
_cell.length_c   1.000
_cell.angle_alpha   90.00
_cell.angle_beta   90.00
_cell.angle_gamma   90.00
#
_symmetry.space_group_name_H-M   'P 1'
#
loop_
_entity.id
_entity.type
_entity.pdbx_description
1 polymer ?
#
loop_
_entity_poly.entity_id
_entity_poly.type
_entity_poly.pdbx_seq_one_letter_code
_entity_poly.pdbx_strand_id
1 'polypeptide(L)'
;MAWAIKKVIGNIAITAWHLLTELEVKNQRIMYLERQLEITKEHRVRNRTRITTDGTAWVDRDDIQYFFAEQVQGQQRTVEQRHQNLINLIAGRKERLQECQQKRKDAEILEGEGCLLKRRKTGSQLKEKESWLRQQIHEAETRLRSLELHIGDLQSKNAERAVDRNAWDFKGSTSSVGGIHEGTHIMLEDDPDWDRNEVNTTPTPAPYDVLI
;
A
#
# COMPACT_ATOMS: atom_id res chain seq x y z
N MET A 1 -56.97 -72.34 14.59
CA MET A 1 -55.54 -71.92 14.69
C MET A 1 -55.10 -71.01 13.54
N ALA A 2 -55.30 -71.37 12.26
CA ALA A 2 -54.82 -70.58 11.10
C ALA A 2 -55.35 -69.12 11.02
N TRP A 3 -56.59 -68.85 11.41
CA TRP A 3 -57.19 -67.51 11.34
C TRP A 3 -56.58 -66.51 12.33
N ALA A 4 -56.26 -66.97 13.54
CA ALA A 4 -55.62 -66.15 14.58
C ALA A 4 -54.20 -65.73 14.16
N ILE A 5 -53.43 -66.65 13.56
CA ILE A 5 -52.09 -66.37 13.05
C ILE A 5 -52.14 -65.33 11.92
N LYS A 6 -53.10 -65.46 10.99
CA LYS A 6 -53.30 -64.50 9.91
C LYS A 6 -53.60 -63.09 10.41
N LYS A 7 -54.39 -62.97 11.49
CA LYS A 7 -54.71 -61.68 12.13
C LYS A 7 -53.49 -61.04 12.79
N VAL A 8 -52.67 -61.83 13.48
CA VAL A 8 -51.42 -61.34 14.10
C VAL A 8 -50.45 -60.84 13.04
N ILE A 9 -50.25 -61.60 11.95
CA ILE A 9 -49.36 -61.20 10.84
C ILE A 9 -49.87 -59.92 10.17
N GLY A 10 -51.19 -59.81 9.94
CA GLY A 10 -51.79 -58.61 9.36
C GLY A 10 -51.56 -57.35 10.21
N ASN A 11 -51.73 -57.46 11.54
CA ASN A 11 -51.49 -56.35 12.44
C ASN A 11 -50.00 -55.93 12.46
N ILE A 12 -49.08 -56.89 12.44
CA ILE A 12 -47.63 -56.62 12.37
C ILE A 12 -47.28 -55.92 11.04
N ALA A 13 -47.87 -56.36 9.93
CA ALA A 13 -47.63 -55.72 8.63
C ALA A 13 -48.14 -54.27 8.60
N ILE A 14 -49.32 -54.01 9.18
CA ILE A 14 -49.90 -52.66 9.28
C ILE A 14 -49.03 -51.76 10.15
N THR A 15 -48.60 -52.22 11.34
CA THR A 15 -47.75 -51.42 12.22
C THR A 15 -46.37 -51.17 11.60
N ALA A 16 -45.78 -52.18 10.95
CA ALA A 16 -44.51 -52.02 10.24
C ALA A 16 -44.62 -51.00 9.09
N TRP A 17 -45.72 -51.03 8.33
CA TRP A 17 -45.97 -50.05 7.27
C TRP A 17 -46.10 -48.62 7.83
N HIS A 18 -46.87 -48.44 8.91
CA HIS A 18 -46.96 -47.13 9.58
C HIS A 18 -45.61 -46.63 10.07
N LEU A 19 -44.81 -47.49 10.73
CA LEU A 19 -43.47 -47.12 11.20
C LEU A 19 -42.53 -46.74 10.06
N LEU A 20 -42.57 -47.46 8.93
CA LEU A 20 -41.78 -47.12 7.75
C LEU A 20 -42.17 -45.76 7.17
N THR A 21 -43.48 -45.47 7.07
CA THR A 21 -43.95 -44.15 6.59
C THR A 21 -43.57 -43.03 7.56
N GLU A 22 -43.62 -43.28 8.88
CA GLU A 22 -43.24 -42.29 9.89
C GLU A 22 -41.72 -42.03 9.87
N LEU A 23 -40.91 -43.08 9.68
CA LEU A 23 -39.46 -42.95 9.50
C LEU A 23 -39.12 -42.14 8.24
N GLU A 24 -39.80 -42.39 7.12
CA GLU A 24 -39.57 -41.65 5.88
C GLU A 24 -39.89 -40.16 6.05
N VAL A 25 -41.03 -39.82 6.68
CA VAL A 25 -41.39 -38.42 6.97
C VAL A 25 -40.37 -37.76 7.89
N LYS A 26 -39.90 -38.47 8.93
CA LYS A 26 -38.86 -37.95 9.83
C LYS A 26 -37.53 -37.75 9.09
N ASN A 27 -37.17 -38.67 8.19
CA ASN A 27 -35.95 -38.57 7.39
C ASN A 27 -35.99 -37.35 6.46
N GLN A 28 -37.11 -37.13 5.77
CA GLN A 28 -37.32 -35.93 4.95
C GLN A 28 -37.24 -34.65 5.78
N ARG A 29 -37.76 -34.67 7.02
CA ARG A 29 -37.68 -33.53 7.93
C ARG A 29 -36.25 -33.24 8.38
N ILE A 30 -35.46 -34.28 8.66
CA ILE A 30 -34.03 -34.13 8.99
C ILE A 30 -33.29 -33.49 7.83
N MET A 31 -33.44 -34.02 6.61
CA MET A 31 -32.81 -33.46 5.41
C MET A 31 -33.18 -31.98 5.18
N TYR A 32 -34.45 -31.63 5.39
CA TYR A 32 -34.90 -30.24 5.28
C TYR A 32 -34.21 -29.32 6.30
N LEU A 33 -34.12 -29.76 7.56
CA LEU A 33 -33.48 -28.99 8.62
C LEU A 33 -31.98 -28.85 8.40
N GLU A 34 -31.30 -29.90 7.94
CA GLU A 34 -29.89 -29.85 7.58
C GLU A 34 -29.65 -28.83 6.46
N ARG A 35 -30.49 -28.81 5.43
CA ARG A 35 -30.41 -27.83 4.33
C ARG A 35 -30.61 -26.39 4.83
N GLN A 36 -31.58 -26.17 5.71
CA GLN A 36 -31.82 -24.84 6.31
C GLN A 36 -30.65 -24.38 7.17
N LEU A 37 -30.04 -25.30 7.90
CA LEU A 37 -28.88 -25.04 8.73
C LEU A 37 -27.66 -24.67 7.88
N GLU A 38 -27.46 -25.33 6.74
CA GLU A 38 -26.39 -25.02 5.78
C GLU A 38 -26.58 -23.62 5.17
N ILE A 39 -27.78 -23.32 4.68
CA ILE A 39 -28.13 -21.99 4.16
C ILE A 39 -27.88 -20.91 5.21
N THR A 40 -28.31 -21.14 6.46
CA THR A 40 -28.13 -20.18 7.55
C THR A 40 -26.66 -19.99 7.91
N LYS A 41 -25.86 -21.06 7.92
CA LYS A 41 -24.40 -20.98 8.12
C LYS A 41 -23.74 -20.16 7.02
N GLU A 42 -24.08 -20.43 5.76
CA GLU A 42 -23.54 -19.70 4.61
C GLU A 42 -23.90 -18.20 4.68
N HIS A 43 -25.16 -17.88 4.99
CA HIS A 43 -25.57 -16.49 5.22
C HIS A 43 -24.83 -15.84 6.40
N ARG A 44 -24.60 -16.57 7.49
CA ARG A 44 -23.84 -16.06 8.65
C ARG A 44 -22.39 -15.78 8.30
N VAL A 45 -21.76 -16.62 7.47
CA VAL A 45 -20.39 -16.38 6.98
C VAL A 45 -20.36 -15.13 6.11
N ARG A 46 -21.26 -15.02 5.13
CA ARG A 46 -21.36 -13.83 4.26
C ARG A 46 -21.67 -12.55 5.04
N ASN A 47 -22.49 -12.61 6.09
CA ASN A 47 -22.79 -11.44 6.91
C ASN A 47 -21.65 -11.08 7.87
N ARG A 48 -20.80 -12.03 8.27
CA ARG A 48 -19.59 -11.76 9.08
C ARG A 48 -18.48 -11.08 8.29
N THR A 49 -18.40 -11.35 6.99
CA THR A 49 -17.41 -10.72 6.12
C THR A 49 -17.86 -9.35 5.62
N ARG A 50 -19.11 -8.94 5.85
CA ARG A 50 -19.59 -7.64 5.38
C ARG A 50 -19.80 -6.67 6.53
N ILE A 51 -19.27 -5.46 6.39
CA ILE A 51 -19.46 -4.38 7.36
C ILE A 51 -20.68 -3.57 6.93
N THR A 52 -21.69 -3.45 7.82
CA THR A 52 -22.84 -2.60 7.58
C THR A 52 -22.40 -1.14 7.67
N THR A 53 -22.49 -0.42 6.55
CA THR A 53 -22.37 1.04 6.52
C THR A 53 -23.78 1.61 6.50
N ASP A 54 -24.04 2.66 7.30
CA ASP A 54 -25.37 3.24 7.48
C ASP A 54 -25.89 3.81 6.15
N GLY A 55 -26.66 2.99 5.41
CA GLY A 55 -27.36 3.40 4.18
C GLY A 55 -26.64 3.15 2.85
N THR A 56 -25.49 2.47 2.82
CA THR A 56 -24.73 2.17 1.58
C THR A 56 -24.55 0.67 1.29
N ALA A 57 -24.10 0.36 0.07
CA ALA A 57 -23.82 -0.99 -0.39
C ALA A 57 -22.86 -1.73 0.56
N TRP A 58 -23.12 -3.02 0.77
CA TRP A 58 -22.32 -3.88 1.65
C TRP A 58 -20.87 -3.92 1.15
N VAL A 59 -19.91 -3.59 2.02
CA VAL A 59 -18.47 -3.67 1.70
C VAL A 59 -17.93 -5.01 2.18
N ASP A 60 -17.28 -5.76 1.30
CA ASP A 60 -16.61 -7.01 1.67
C ASP A 60 -15.33 -6.71 2.47
N ARG A 61 -15.05 -7.54 3.46
CA ARG A 61 -13.81 -7.47 4.25
C ARG A 61 -12.59 -7.70 3.35
N ASP A 62 -12.74 -8.49 2.30
CA ASP A 62 -11.68 -8.72 1.33
C ASP A 62 -11.41 -7.46 0.50
N ASP A 63 -12.46 -6.70 0.12
CA ASP A 63 -12.31 -5.43 -0.59
C ASP A 63 -11.59 -4.39 0.28
N ILE A 64 -11.92 -4.34 1.58
CA ILE A 64 -11.25 -3.46 2.55
C ILE A 64 -9.78 -3.83 2.68
N GLN A 65 -9.48 -5.13 2.80
CA GLN A 65 -8.09 -5.60 2.88
C GLN A 65 -7.32 -5.26 1.61
N TYR A 66 -7.91 -5.47 0.44
CA TYR A 66 -7.31 -5.15 -0.84
C TYR A 66 -7.03 -3.66 -0.97
N PHE A 67 -8.00 -2.80 -0.61
CA PHE A 67 -7.83 -1.35 -0.64
C PHE A 67 -6.65 -0.89 0.23
N PHE A 68 -6.59 -1.34 1.48
CA PHE A 68 -5.47 -0.95 2.36
C PHE A 68 -4.13 -1.54 1.90
N ALA A 69 -4.12 -2.77 1.35
CA ALA A 69 -2.91 -3.36 0.78
C ALA A 69 -2.41 -2.54 -0.42
N GLU A 70 -3.31 -2.11 -1.31
CA GLU A 70 -2.99 -1.27 -2.46
C GLU A 70 -2.47 0.10 -2.02
N GLN A 71 -3.10 0.74 -1.03
CA GLN A 71 -2.62 2.01 -0.47
C GLN A 71 -1.21 1.89 0.12
N VAL A 72 -0.95 0.86 0.92
CA VAL A 72 0.39 0.61 1.50
C VAL A 72 1.42 0.36 0.39
N GLN A 73 1.07 -0.44 -0.61
CA GLN A 73 1.97 -0.73 -1.73
C GLN A 73 2.25 0.52 -2.58
N GLY A 74 1.24 1.36 -2.82
CA GLY A 74 1.39 2.63 -3.53
C GLY A 74 2.30 3.60 -2.79
N GLN A 75 2.14 3.72 -1.47
CA GLN A 75 3.02 4.53 -0.62
C GLN A 75 4.46 4.02 -0.67
N GLN A 76 4.67 2.70 -0.55
CA GLN A 76 6.00 2.11 -0.62
C GLN A 76 6.69 2.40 -1.96
N ARG A 77 6.00 2.20 -3.09
CA ARG A 77 6.55 2.50 -4.42
C ARG A 77 6.93 3.97 -4.55
N THR A 78 6.10 4.88 -4.04
CA THR A 78 6.36 6.33 -4.10
C THR A 78 7.60 6.69 -3.30
N VAL A 79 7.75 6.14 -2.10
CA VAL A 79 8.91 6.38 -1.24
C VAL A 79 10.19 5.81 -1.85
N GLU A 80 10.15 4.58 -2.39
CA GLU A 80 11.27 3.95 -3.10
C GLU A 80 11.69 4.77 -4.32
N GLN A 81 10.72 5.28 -5.09
CA GLN A 81 11.00 6.15 -6.24
C GLN A 81 11.65 7.46 -5.80
N ARG A 82 11.16 8.12 -4.75
CA ARG A 82 11.78 9.32 -4.18
C ARG A 82 13.21 9.06 -3.72
N HIS A 83 13.45 7.91 -3.10
CA HIS A 83 14.78 7.48 -2.65
C HIS A 83 15.75 7.31 -3.82
N GLN A 84 15.34 6.58 -4.87
CA GLN A 84 16.16 6.41 -6.06
C GLN A 84 16.44 7.75 -6.78
N ASN A 85 15.45 8.64 -6.85
CA ASN A 85 15.61 9.96 -7.43
C ASN A 85 16.65 10.80 -6.67
N LEU A 86 16.65 10.76 -5.33
CA LEU A 86 17.64 11.45 -4.53
C LEU A 86 19.05 10.89 -4.71
N ILE A 87 19.20 9.56 -4.79
CA ILE A 87 20.49 8.91 -5.08
C ILE A 87 21.03 9.39 -6.42
N ASN A 88 20.20 9.36 -7.46
CA ASN A 88 20.60 9.78 -8.81
C ASN A 88 20.97 11.27 -8.84
N LEU A 89 20.22 12.12 -8.14
CA LEU A 89 20.50 13.55 -8.00
C LEU A 89 21.86 13.80 -7.32
N ILE A 90 22.14 13.09 -6.23
CA ILE A 90 23.41 13.20 -5.49
C ILE A 90 24.57 12.74 -6.38
N ALA A 91 24.41 11.61 -7.07
CA ALA A 91 25.43 11.08 -7.98
C ALA A 91 25.77 12.07 -9.10
N GLY A 92 24.76 12.60 -9.79
CA GLY A 92 24.97 13.59 -10.85
C GLY A 92 25.57 14.90 -10.35
N ARG A 93 25.22 15.34 -9.13
CA ARG A 93 25.84 16.52 -8.50
C ARG A 93 27.30 16.28 -8.13
N LYS A 94 27.65 15.09 -7.65
CA LYS A 94 29.04 14.70 -7.33
C LYS A 94 29.91 14.66 -8.59
N GLU A 95 29.39 14.15 -9.70
CA GLU A 95 30.07 14.18 -11.00
C GLU A 95 30.33 15.62 -11.45
N ARG A 96 29.30 16.48 -11.43
CA ARG A 96 29.44 17.92 -11.74
C ARG A 96 30.44 18.63 -10.82
N LEU A 97 30.53 18.23 -9.56
CA LEU A 97 31.50 18.78 -8.62
C LEU A 97 32.93 18.38 -9.02
N GLN A 98 33.16 17.13 -9.40
CA GLN A 98 34.46 16.67 -9.90
C GLN A 98 34.87 17.40 -11.18
N GLU A 99 33.95 17.55 -12.13
CA GLU A 99 34.18 18.33 -13.35
C GLU A 99 34.54 19.79 -13.03
N CYS A 100 33.82 20.40 -12.08
CA CYS A 100 34.09 21.77 -11.65
C CYS A 100 35.47 21.92 -10.99
N GLN A 101 35.89 20.94 -10.19
CA GLN A 101 37.20 20.88 -9.56
C GLN A 101 38.32 20.75 -10.60
N GLN A 102 38.13 19.94 -11.62
CA GLN A 102 39.10 19.82 -12.71
C GLN A 102 39.21 21.15 -13.47
N LYS A 103 38.07 21.74 -13.85
CA LYS A 103 38.04 23.05 -14.52
C LYS A 103 38.70 24.15 -13.69
N ARG A 104 38.57 24.12 -12.36
CA ARG A 104 39.22 25.08 -11.47
C ARG A 104 40.74 24.94 -11.53
N LYS A 105 41.27 23.72 -11.44
CA LYS A 105 42.72 23.46 -11.56
C LYS A 105 43.25 23.96 -12.90
N ASP A 106 42.55 23.67 -13.99
CA ASP A 106 42.95 24.11 -15.33
C ASP A 106 42.90 25.64 -15.46
N ALA A 107 41.89 26.29 -14.86
CA ALA A 107 41.79 27.74 -14.83
C ALA A 107 42.90 28.39 -14.00
N GLU A 108 43.25 27.83 -12.84
CA GLU A 108 44.34 28.32 -11.98
C GLU A 108 45.70 28.25 -12.69
N ILE A 109 45.95 27.20 -13.47
CA ILE A 109 47.16 27.08 -14.31
C ILE A 109 47.17 28.19 -15.36
N LEU A 110 46.07 28.35 -16.11
CA LEU A 110 45.97 29.38 -17.16
C LEU A 110 46.04 30.81 -16.62
N GLU A 111 45.54 31.05 -15.41
CA GLU A 111 45.67 32.34 -14.71
C GLU A 111 47.12 32.61 -14.31
N GLY A 112 47.80 31.60 -13.75
CA GLY A 112 49.21 31.70 -13.40
C GLY A 112 50.13 31.97 -14.60
N GLU A 113 49.78 31.43 -15.77
CA GLU A 113 50.49 31.65 -17.03
C GLU A 113 50.09 32.96 -17.74
N GLY A 114 49.07 33.68 -17.26
CA GLY A 114 48.52 34.87 -17.94
C GLY A 114 47.78 34.55 -19.26
N CYS A 115 47.51 33.26 -19.52
CA CYS A 115 46.88 32.75 -20.74
C CYS A 115 45.35 32.61 -20.62
N LEU A 116 44.74 33.03 -19.49
CA LEU A 116 43.30 32.93 -19.31
C LEU A 116 42.56 33.89 -20.27
N LEU A 117 41.75 33.31 -21.16
CA LEU A 117 40.89 34.06 -22.06
C LEU A 117 39.80 34.83 -21.27
N LYS A 118 39.55 36.10 -21.63
CA LYS A 118 38.57 36.99 -20.98
C LYS A 118 37.15 36.40 -20.83
N ARG A 119 36.76 35.44 -21.68
CA ARG A 119 35.42 34.80 -21.64
C ARG A 119 35.38 33.52 -20.79
N ARG A 120 36.52 32.99 -20.35
CA ARG A 120 36.56 31.81 -19.48
C ARG A 120 36.28 32.22 -18.04
N LYS A 121 35.71 31.29 -17.28
CA LYS A 121 35.51 31.47 -15.85
C LYS A 121 36.85 31.46 -15.13
N THR A 122 36.99 32.33 -14.15
CA THR A 122 38.18 32.39 -13.29
C THR A 122 38.19 31.28 -12.25
N GLY A 123 39.35 31.01 -11.66
CA GLY A 123 39.49 30.06 -10.55
C GLY A 123 38.54 30.40 -9.40
N SER A 124 38.43 31.70 -9.07
CA SER A 124 37.52 32.21 -8.03
C SER A 124 36.03 31.93 -8.34
N GLN A 125 35.58 32.15 -9.57
CA GLN A 125 34.19 31.86 -9.97
C GLN A 125 33.87 30.36 -9.93
N LEU A 126 34.84 29.51 -10.30
CA LEU A 126 34.68 28.06 -10.23
C LEU A 126 34.67 27.57 -8.78
N LYS A 127 35.45 28.20 -7.89
CA LYS A 127 35.45 27.91 -6.45
C LYS A 127 34.11 28.25 -5.78
N GLU A 128 33.48 29.36 -6.17
CA GLU A 128 32.13 29.70 -5.69
C GLU A 128 31.10 28.65 -6.14
N LYS A 129 31.15 28.25 -7.43
CA LYS A 129 30.30 27.19 -7.95
C LYS A 129 30.52 25.84 -7.26
N GLU A 130 31.77 25.49 -6.93
CA GLU A 130 32.08 24.29 -6.13
C GLU A 130 31.41 24.34 -4.75
N SER A 131 31.52 25.47 -4.04
CA SER A 131 30.90 25.65 -2.72
C SER A 131 29.38 25.49 -2.80
N TRP A 132 28.74 26.08 -3.81
CA TRP A 132 27.31 25.93 -4.05
C TRP A 132 26.92 24.47 -4.32
N LEU A 133 27.68 23.76 -5.17
CA LEU A 133 27.45 22.34 -5.44
C LEU A 133 27.60 21.48 -4.18
N ARG A 134 28.61 21.75 -3.33
CA ARG A 134 28.80 21.04 -2.06
C ARG A 134 27.61 21.24 -1.11
N GLN A 135 27.09 22.47 -1.02
CA GLN A 135 25.90 22.76 -0.21
C GLN A 135 24.67 21.99 -0.72
N GLN A 136 24.45 22.00 -2.04
CA GLN A 136 23.36 21.26 -2.67
C GLN A 136 23.48 19.74 -2.50
N ILE A 137 24.70 19.18 -2.50
CA ILE A 137 24.93 17.77 -2.20
C ILE A 137 24.59 17.49 -0.73
N HIS A 138 25.08 18.32 0.20
CA HIS A 138 24.84 18.13 1.62
C HIS A 138 23.35 18.19 1.99
N GLU A 139 22.61 19.11 1.38
CA GLU A 139 21.16 19.22 1.55
C GLU A 139 20.45 17.96 1.03
N ALA A 140 20.80 17.50 -0.18
CA ALA A 140 20.22 16.29 -0.75
C ALA A 140 20.56 15.03 0.08
N GLU A 141 21.78 14.92 0.62
CA GLU A 141 22.19 13.83 1.50
C GLU A 141 21.42 13.85 2.83
N THR A 142 21.13 15.04 3.37
CA THR A 142 20.31 15.18 4.59
C THR A 142 18.87 14.74 4.33
N ARG A 143 18.30 15.11 3.18
CA ARG A 143 16.97 14.64 2.75
C ARG A 143 16.95 13.13 2.55
N LEU A 144 18.01 12.55 1.96
CA LEU A 144 18.14 11.10 1.79
C LEU A 144 18.14 10.38 3.14
N ARG A 145 18.96 10.83 4.10
CA ARG A 145 18.98 10.26 5.45
C ARG A 145 17.61 10.33 6.14
N SER A 146 16.92 11.46 6.01
CA SER A 146 15.56 11.61 6.57
C SER A 146 14.58 10.64 5.92
N LEU A 147 14.70 10.39 4.62
CA LEU A 147 13.85 9.46 3.90
C LEU A 147 14.16 8.01 4.26
N GLU A 148 15.43 7.65 4.43
CA GLU A 148 15.88 6.33 4.89
C GLU A 148 15.32 6.01 6.29
N LEU A 149 15.33 6.98 7.21
CA LEU A 149 14.70 6.83 8.53
C LEU A 149 13.19 6.57 8.39
N HIS A 150 12.51 7.35 7.54
CA HIS A 150 11.07 7.16 7.30
C HIS A 150 10.75 5.78 6.70
N ILE A 151 11.59 5.28 5.78
CA ILE A 151 11.46 3.92 5.24
C ILE A 151 11.62 2.88 6.35
N GLY A 152 12.62 3.05 7.22
CA GLY A 152 12.85 2.17 8.38
C GLY A 152 11.64 2.13 9.31
N ASP A 153 11.05 3.29 9.62
CA ASP A 153 9.85 3.38 10.46
C ASP A 153 8.64 2.69 9.83
N LEU A 154 8.44 2.85 8.51
CA LEU A 154 7.37 2.17 7.78
C LEU A 154 7.56 0.65 7.80
N GLN A 155 8.79 0.17 7.63
CA GLN A 155 9.11 -1.26 7.69
C GLN A 155 8.91 -1.83 9.10
N SER A 156 9.33 -1.12 10.15
CA SER A 156 9.13 -1.55 11.55
C SER A 156 7.64 -1.64 11.90
N LYS A 157 6.86 -0.61 11.56
CA LYS A 157 5.40 -0.61 11.79
C LYS A 157 4.69 -1.73 11.04
N ASN A 158 5.15 -2.07 9.83
CA ASN A 158 4.62 -3.18 9.07
C ASN A 158 4.99 -4.55 9.67
N ALA A 159 6.20 -4.68 10.22
CA ALA A 159 6.64 -5.90 10.92
C ALA A 159 5.86 -6.13 12.22
N GLU A 160 5.66 -5.11 13.04
CA GLU A 160 4.86 -5.19 14.28
C GLU A 160 3.41 -5.59 13.99
N ARG A 161 2.78 -4.99 12.97
CA ARG A 161 1.42 -5.35 12.53
C ARG A 161 1.32 -6.75 11.92
N ALA A 162 2.41 -7.30 11.40
CA ALA A 162 2.44 -8.68 10.91
C ALA A 162 2.53 -9.69 12.07
N VAL A 163 3.26 -9.35 13.14
CA VAL A 163 3.35 -10.16 14.37
C VAL A 163 2.00 -10.19 15.10
N ASP A 164 1.32 -9.06 15.21
CA ASP A 164 0.00 -8.99 15.85
C ASP A 164 -1.08 -9.74 15.07
N ARG A 165 -1.04 -9.76 13.73
CA ARG A 165 -1.99 -10.55 12.92
C ARG A 165 -1.91 -12.05 13.22
N ASN A 166 -0.74 -12.57 13.58
CA ASN A 166 -0.57 -13.97 13.98
C ASN A 166 -1.06 -14.27 15.41
N ALA A 167 -1.30 -13.25 16.24
CA ALA A 167 -1.83 -13.42 17.59
C ALA A 167 -3.36 -13.57 17.64
N TRP A 168 -4.08 -13.12 16.61
CA TRP A 168 -5.55 -13.18 16.56
C TRP A 168 -6.11 -14.50 16.00
N ASP A 169 -5.28 -15.37 15.40
CA ASP A 169 -5.71 -16.67 14.88
C ASP A 169 -5.76 -17.79 15.93
N PHE A 170 -5.53 -17.50 17.23
CA PHE A 170 -5.49 -18.52 18.29
C PHE A 170 -6.51 -18.38 19.43
N LYS A 171 -7.59 -17.58 19.33
CA LYS A 171 -8.64 -17.64 20.36
C LYS A 171 -10.05 -17.75 19.77
N GLY A 172 -10.51 -19.01 19.76
CA GLY A 172 -11.93 -19.31 19.76
C GLY A 172 -12.63 -18.64 20.96
N SER A 173 -13.81 -18.07 20.66
CA SER A 173 -14.96 -17.79 21.52
C SER A 173 -14.71 -17.56 23.03
N THR A 174 -14.96 -16.33 23.50
CA THR A 174 -16.05 -16.02 24.45
C THR A 174 -16.25 -14.50 24.66
N SER A 175 -17.53 -14.12 24.70
CA SER A 175 -18.20 -12.98 25.35
C SER A 175 -17.58 -11.57 25.41
N SER A 176 -18.36 -10.61 24.87
CA SER A 176 -18.85 -9.38 25.50
C SER A 176 -17.99 -8.72 26.59
N VAL A 177 -17.63 -7.45 26.39
CA VAL A 177 -18.11 -6.27 27.16
C VAL A 177 -17.42 -5.03 26.57
N GLY A 178 -18.17 -3.92 26.52
CA GLY A 178 -17.82 -2.69 25.83
C GLY A 178 -16.53 -2.02 26.29
N GLY A 179 -15.95 -1.26 25.37
CA GLY A 179 -14.85 -0.35 25.58
C GLY A 179 -14.87 0.68 24.46
N ILE A 180 -15.36 1.88 24.78
CA ILE A 180 -15.27 3.06 23.95
C ILE A 180 -13.78 3.37 23.80
N HIS A 181 -13.24 3.32 22.59
CA HIS A 181 -11.87 3.77 22.32
C HIS A 181 -11.90 5.02 21.43
N GLU A 182 -11.36 6.08 22.00
CA GLU A 182 -11.18 7.40 21.41
C GLU A 182 -10.39 7.30 20.11
N GLY A 183 -10.98 7.84 19.04
CA GLY A 183 -10.35 7.92 17.74
C GLY A 183 -9.12 8.82 17.80
N THR A 184 -7.94 8.25 17.54
CA THR A 184 -6.74 9.03 17.29
C THR A 184 -6.88 9.68 15.91
N HIS A 185 -7.27 10.94 15.90
CA HIS A 185 -7.34 11.80 14.73
C HIS A 185 -5.91 12.08 14.24
N ILE A 186 -5.42 11.31 13.26
CA ILE A 186 -4.18 11.62 12.57
C ILE A 186 -4.49 12.77 11.62
N MET A 187 -4.15 14.00 12.01
CA MET A 187 -4.09 15.12 11.08
C MET A 187 -2.98 14.83 10.08
N LEU A 188 -3.36 14.48 8.85
CA LEU A 188 -2.51 14.67 7.68
C LEU A 188 -2.37 16.18 7.52
N GLU A 189 -1.23 16.72 7.95
CA GLU A 189 -0.84 18.09 7.61
C GLU A 189 -0.75 18.20 6.09
N ASP A 190 -1.32 19.28 5.56
CA ASP A 190 -1.32 19.65 4.16
C ASP A 190 0.12 19.72 3.62
N ASP A 191 0.48 18.81 2.72
CA ASP A 191 1.70 18.90 1.91
C ASP A 191 1.60 20.16 1.01
N PRO A 192 2.58 21.08 1.03
CA PRO A 192 2.55 22.23 0.14
C PRO A 192 2.87 21.79 -1.29
N ASP A 193 2.01 22.22 -2.22
CA ASP A 193 2.09 21.97 -3.66
C ASP A 193 3.29 22.73 -4.28
N TRP A 194 4.44 22.06 -4.41
CA TRP A 194 5.69 22.68 -4.91
C TRP A 194 5.93 22.51 -6.43
N ASP A 195 5.01 21.91 -7.17
CA ASP A 195 5.22 21.54 -8.59
C ASP A 195 4.81 22.62 -9.62
N ARG A 196 4.75 23.90 -9.22
CA ARG A 196 4.62 25.02 -10.16
C ARG A 196 5.76 26.01 -9.98
N ASN A 197 6.85 25.80 -10.73
CA ASN A 197 7.49 26.83 -11.54
C ASN A 197 8.85 26.35 -12.08
N GLU A 198 8.84 25.51 -13.12
CA GLU A 198 9.94 25.48 -14.10
C GLU A 198 9.33 25.43 -15.50
N VAL A 199 8.78 26.58 -15.93
CA VAL A 199 8.47 26.83 -17.33
C VAL A 199 9.80 26.96 -18.07
N ASN A 200 10.17 25.91 -18.79
CA ASN A 200 11.22 25.91 -19.80
C ASN A 200 10.92 27.00 -20.85
N THR A 201 11.52 28.17 -20.73
CA THR A 201 11.60 29.12 -21.85
C THR A 201 12.71 28.68 -22.79
N THR A 202 12.34 27.89 -23.79
CA THR A 202 13.16 27.65 -24.99
C THR A 202 13.18 28.94 -25.82
N PRO A 203 14.34 29.48 -26.24
CA PRO A 203 14.38 30.66 -27.10
C PRO A 203 14.06 30.27 -28.54
N THR A 204 12.98 30.86 -29.08
CA THR A 204 12.60 30.82 -30.50
C THR A 204 13.70 31.51 -31.35
N PRO A 205 14.26 30.87 -32.38
CA PRO A 205 15.16 31.56 -33.31
C PRO A 205 14.37 32.48 -34.25
N ALA A 206 14.90 33.68 -34.49
CA ALA A 206 14.35 34.68 -35.40
C ALA A 206 14.35 34.19 -36.87
N PRO A 207 13.37 34.59 -37.70
CA PRO A 207 13.36 34.26 -39.11
C PRO A 207 14.41 35.11 -39.87
N TYR A 208 15.13 34.44 -40.76
CA TYR A 208 16.08 35.05 -41.69
C TYR A 208 15.35 35.95 -42.69
N ASP A 209 15.87 37.16 -42.88
CA ASP A 209 15.53 38.03 -44.01
C ASP A 209 15.95 37.35 -45.32
N VAL A 210 14.97 37.10 -46.19
CA VAL A 210 15.22 36.73 -47.59
C VAL A 210 15.24 38.02 -48.40
N LEU A 211 16.44 38.42 -48.80
CA LEU A 211 16.66 39.37 -49.88
C LEU A 211 16.34 38.69 -51.23
N ILE A 212 15.27 39.13 -51.89
CA ILE A 212 15.17 39.22 -53.36
C ILE A 212 14.47 40.54 -53.70
#